data_AF-A0A973MNG8-F1
#
_entry.id   AF-A0A973MNG8-F1
#
_cell.length_a   1.000
_cell.length_b   1.000
_cell.length_c   1.000
_cell.angle_alpha   90.00
_cell.angle_beta   90.00
_cell.angle_gamma   90.00
#
_symmetry.space_group_name_H-M   'P 1'
#
loop_
_entity.id
_entity.type
_entity.pdbx_description
1 polymer ?
#
loop_
_entity_poly.entity_id
_entity_poly.type
_entity_poly.pdbx_seq_one_letter_code
_entity_poly.pdbx_strand_id
1 'polypeptide(L)'
;MPVNADGLPETAAPGDPAPPPGLVVVGRYERLEGYGVNRPRGADSWLFTWTTGGRGRLRQGAAEARAGSGDLVVLAPGVGHEYAV
;
A
#
# COMPACT_ATOMS: atom_id res chain seq x y z
N MET A 1 -17.75 -4.86 8.85
CA MET A 1 -18.07 -3.43 9.08
C MET A 1 -16.83 -2.63 8.72
N PRO A 2 -16.81 -1.84 7.63
CA PRO A 2 -15.68 -0.95 7.37
C PRO A 2 -15.68 0.16 8.42
N VAL A 3 -14.56 0.34 9.12
CA VAL A 3 -14.34 1.49 10.02
C VAL A 3 -13.90 2.68 9.18
N ASN A 4 -14.54 3.84 9.37
CA ASN A 4 -14.17 5.10 8.71
C ASN A 4 -13.45 5.99 9.72
N ALA A 5 -12.22 6.40 9.41
CA ALA A 5 -11.39 7.21 10.28
C ALA A 5 -11.97 8.61 10.55
N ASP A 6 -12.66 9.21 9.56
CA ASP A 6 -13.25 10.56 9.69
C ASP A 6 -14.45 10.59 10.63
N GLY A 7 -15.00 9.42 10.99
CA GLY A 7 -16.10 9.27 11.94
C GLY A 7 -15.67 8.95 13.37
N LEU A 8 -14.37 8.87 13.65
CA LEU A 8 -13.88 8.56 14.98
C LEU A 8 -13.70 9.86 15.78
N PRO A 9 -14.37 9.98 16.95
CA PRO A 9 -14.41 11.23 17.72
C PRO A 9 -13.06 11.61 18.33
N GLU A 10 -12.15 10.64 18.48
CA GLU A 10 -10.86 10.80 19.12
C GLU A 10 -9.85 9.75 18.64
N THR A 11 -8.55 10.04 18.80
CA THR A 11 -7.48 9.05 18.61
C THR A 11 -7.63 7.94 19.65
N ALA A 12 -7.53 6.68 19.21
CA ALA A 12 -7.60 5.54 20.11
C ALA A 12 -6.58 5.65 21.26
N ALA A 13 -7.06 5.45 22.48
CA ALA A 13 -6.27 5.43 23.70
C ALA A 13 -5.72 4.02 23.99
N PRO A 14 -4.65 3.90 24.80
CA PRO A 14 -4.19 2.60 25.28
C PRO A 14 -5.32 1.83 25.98
N GLY A 15 -5.66 0.64 25.47
CA GLY A 15 -6.73 -0.21 26.01
C GLY A 15 -8.03 -0.17 25.21
N ASP A 16 -8.17 0.72 24.23
CA ASP A 16 -9.30 0.70 23.32
C ASP A 16 -9.32 -0.60 22.50
N PRO A 17 -10.49 -1.22 22.29
CA PRO A 17 -10.60 -2.45 21.55
C PRO A 17 -10.22 -2.22 20.08
N ALA A 18 -9.06 -2.74 19.69
CA ALA A 18 -8.65 -2.84 18.30
C ALA A 18 -9.08 -4.20 17.71
N PRO A 19 -9.31 -4.28 16.39
CA PRO A 19 -9.38 -5.57 15.71
C PRO A 19 -8.14 -6.42 16.06
N PRO A 20 -8.25 -7.77 16.08
CA PRO A 20 -7.09 -8.62 16.26
C PRO A 20 -5.96 -8.22 15.30
N PRO A 21 -4.70 -8.20 15.77
CA PRO A 21 -3.58 -7.77 14.93
C PRO A 21 -3.50 -8.63 13.67
N GLY A 22 -3.47 -7.98 12.52
CA GLY A 22 -3.26 -8.63 11.24
C GLY A 22 -1.78 -8.98 11.03
N LEU A 23 -1.51 -9.93 10.12
CA LEU A 23 -0.14 -10.22 9.69
C LEU A 23 0.40 -9.05 8.87
N VAL A 24 1.56 -8.51 9.26
CA VAL A 24 2.32 -7.54 8.48
C VAL A 24 3.53 -8.24 7.90
N VAL A 25 3.61 -8.32 6.58
CA VAL A 25 4.78 -8.85 5.85
C VAL A 25 5.56 -7.67 5.31
N VAL A 26 6.84 -7.56 5.70
CA VAL A 26 7.74 -6.51 5.23
C VAL A 26 8.86 -7.13 4.41
N GLY A 27 9.18 -6.50 3.28
CA GLY A 27 10.32 -6.85 2.46
C GLY A 27 10.94 -5.59 1.87
N ARG A 28 12.27 -5.63 1.68
CA ARG A 28 13.00 -4.62 0.91
C ARG A 28 13.40 -5.24 -0.41
N TYR A 29 13.23 -4.49 -1.48
CA TYR A 29 13.60 -4.93 -2.81
C TYR A 29 14.64 -3.97 -3.40
N GLU A 30 15.79 -4.52 -3.81
CA GLU A 30 16.90 -3.77 -4.40
C GLU A 30 17.26 -4.42 -5.73
N ARG A 31 16.58 -4.03 -6.81
CA ARG A 31 17.00 -4.38 -8.17
C ARG A 31 16.81 -3.20 -9.08
N LEU A 32 17.82 -2.97 -9.90
CA LEU A 32 17.99 -1.73 -10.65
C LEU A 32 17.21 -1.71 -11.96
N GLU A 33 16.86 -2.88 -12.54
CA GLU A 33 16.24 -2.94 -13.88
C GLU A 33 15.23 -4.10 -14.01
N GLY A 34 14.20 -3.86 -14.82
CA GLY A 34 13.27 -4.89 -15.32
C GLY A 34 12.26 -5.44 -14.31
N TYR A 35 12.14 -4.81 -13.14
CA TYR A 35 11.15 -5.23 -12.15
C TYR A 35 9.78 -4.64 -12.49
N GLY A 36 8.85 -5.51 -12.81
CA GLY A 36 7.45 -5.19 -13.02
C GLY A 36 6.56 -6.25 -12.38
N VAL A 37 5.48 -5.80 -11.76
CA VAL A 37 4.44 -6.67 -11.22
C VAL A 37 3.12 -6.25 -11.80
N ASN A 38 2.33 -7.24 -12.21
CA ASN A 38 0.95 -7.08 -12.62
C ASN A 38 0.09 -8.03 -11.77
N ARG A 39 -0.87 -7.47 -11.03
CA ARG A 39 -1.88 -8.23 -10.28
C ARG A 39 -3.27 -7.84 -10.80
N PRO A 40 -3.82 -8.55 -11.80
CA PRO A 40 -5.13 -8.20 -12.38
C PRO A 40 -6.28 -8.20 -11.38
N ARG A 41 -6.18 -9.02 -10.33
CA ARG A 41 -7.16 -9.12 -9.23
C ARG A 41 -6.78 -8.33 -7.97
N GLY A 42 -5.69 -7.57 -8.02
CA GLY A 42 -5.17 -6.85 -6.86
C GLY A 42 -4.53 -7.78 -5.81
N ALA A 43 -4.46 -7.30 -4.58
CA ALA A 43 -4.04 -8.09 -3.41
C ALA A 43 -5.22 -8.27 -2.43
N ASP A 44 -5.15 -9.31 -1.60
CA ASP A 44 -6.17 -9.59 -0.58
C ASP A 44 -6.10 -8.62 0.63
N SER A 45 -5.05 -7.81 0.70
CA SER A 45 -4.79 -6.87 1.79
C SER A 45 -4.19 -5.57 1.26
N TRP A 46 -4.20 -4.54 2.10
CA TRP A 46 -3.53 -3.27 1.80
C TRP A 46 -2.05 -3.48 1.53
N LEU A 47 -1.53 -2.77 0.53
CA LEU A 47 -0.10 -2.73 0.23
C LEU A 47 0.44 -1.32 0.41
N PHE A 48 1.58 -1.25 1.07
CA PHE A 48 2.32 -0.02 1.31
C PHE A 48 3.67 -0.13 0.62
N THR A 49 3.98 0.84 -0.24
CA THR A 49 5.28 0.93 -0.92
C THR A 49 5.95 2.21 -0.48
N TRP A 50 7.01 2.08 0.31
CA TRP A 50 7.91 3.19 0.64
C TRP A 50 9.11 3.18 -0.29
N THR A 51 9.22 4.19 -1.14
CA THR A 51 10.31 4.25 -2.12
C THR A 51 11.58 4.77 -1.45
N THR A 52 12.56 3.89 -1.24
CA THR A 52 13.83 4.25 -0.57
C THR A 52 14.86 4.89 -1.49
N GLY A 53 14.64 4.82 -2.81
CA GLY A 53 15.54 5.37 -3.83
C GLY A 53 15.02 5.05 -5.23
N GLY A 54 15.49 5.81 -6.23
CA GLY A 54 15.02 5.68 -7.61
C GLY A 54 13.63 6.29 -7.83
N ARG A 55 12.98 5.88 -8.92
CA ARG A 55 11.61 6.27 -9.27
C ARG A 55 10.88 5.09 -9.89
N GLY A 56 9.57 5.04 -9.70
CA GLY A 56 8.71 4.03 -10.31
C GLY A 56 7.30 4.56 -10.56
N ARG A 57 6.50 3.75 -11.23
CA ARG A 57 5.08 4.03 -11.50
C ARG A 57 4.24 2.94 -10.88
N LEU A 58 3.18 3.35 -10.18
CA LEU A 58 2.16 2.46 -9.62
C LEU A 58 0.81 2.87 -10.17
N ARG A 59 0.01 1.91 -10.60
CA ARG A 59 -1.35 2.15 -11.09
C ARG A 59 -2.31 1.18 -10.43
N GLN A 60 -3.46 1.68 -9.98
CA GLN A 60 -4.55 0.88 -9.42
C GLN A 60 -5.87 1.33 -10.03
N GLY A 61 -6.53 0.45 -10.79
CA GLY A 61 -7.67 0.82 -11.61
C GLY A 61 -7.31 1.97 -12.56
N ALA A 62 -8.02 3.09 -12.42
CA ALA A 62 -7.77 4.32 -13.19
C ALA A 62 -6.79 5.29 -12.53
N ALA A 63 -6.44 5.07 -11.25
CA ALA A 63 -5.52 5.93 -10.52
C ALA A 63 -4.07 5.56 -10.84
N GLU A 64 -3.22 6.56 -11.01
CA GLU A 64 -1.78 6.40 -11.23
C GLU A 64 -0.99 7.34 -10.31
N ALA A 65 0.11 6.83 -9.77
CA ALA A 65 1.09 7.59 -9.00
C ALA A 65 2.50 7.31 -9.55
N ARG A 66 3.28 8.40 -9.73
CA ARG A 66 4.72 8.30 -9.84
C ARG A 66 5.29 8.43 -8.44
N ALA A 67 6.14 7.48 -8.04
CA ALA A 67 6.78 7.47 -6.73
C ALA A 67 8.28 7.69 -6.89
N GLY A 68 8.83 8.66 -6.18
CA GLY A 68 10.25 8.89 -6.01
C GLY A 68 10.69 8.64 -4.57
N SER A 69 11.99 8.80 -4.31
CA SER A 69 12.56 8.61 -2.97
C SER A 69 11.80 9.42 -1.91
N GLY A 70 11.31 8.75 -0.87
CA GLY A 70 10.54 9.33 0.24
C GLY A 70 9.02 9.25 0.07
N ASP A 71 8.52 8.85 -1.11
CA ASP A 71 7.08 8.73 -1.33
C ASP A 71 6.54 7.41 -0.76
N LEU A 72 5.41 7.53 -0.05
CA LEU A 72 4.57 6.41 0.36
C LEU A 72 3.38 6.29 -0.60
N VAL A 73 3.28 5.16 -1.29
CA VAL A 73 2.09 4.81 -2.09
C VAL A 73 1.31 3.71 -1.40
N VAL A 74 0.00 3.91 -1.29
CA VAL A 74 -0.94 2.97 -0.66
C VAL A 74 -1.88 2.41 -1.74
N LEU A 75 -1.97 1.09 -1.82
CA LEU A 75 -2.85 0.39 -2.75
C LEU A 75 -3.93 -0.36 -1.96
N ALA A 76 -5.19 -0.11 -2.33
CA ALA A 76 -6.35 -0.77 -1.71
C ALA A 76 -6.42 -2.27 -2.08
N PRO A 77 -6.99 -3.12 -1.21
CA PRO A 77 -7.24 -4.52 -1.55
C PRO A 77 -8.26 -4.67 -2.68
N GLY A 78 -8.17 -5.77 -3.41
CA GLY A 78 -9.17 -6.21 -4.39
C GLY A 78 -9.24 -5.43 -5.70
N VAL A 79 -8.45 -4.36 -5.86
CA VAL A 79 -8.40 -3.58 -7.11
C VAL A 79 -7.14 -3.94 -7.89
N GLY A 80 -7.32 -4.27 -9.17
CA GLY A 80 -6.23 -4.61 -10.07
C GLY A 80 -5.16 -3.52 -10.12
N HIS A 81 -3.90 -3.91 -9.98
CA HIS A 81 -2.78 -2.98 -9.94
C HIS A 81 -1.55 -3.49 -10.69
N GLU A 82 -0.74 -2.54 -11.13
CA GLU A 82 0.58 -2.76 -11.70
C GLU A 82 1.58 -1.81 -11.06
N TYR A 83 2.83 -2.25 -10.97
CA TYR A 83 3.93 -1.36 -10.62
C TYR A 83 5.20 -1.79 -11.33
N ALA A 84 5.98 -0.80 -11.76
CA ALA A 84 7.23 -1.01 -12.48
C ALA A 84 8.23 0.11 -12.16
N VAL A 85 9.51 -0.24 -12.23
CA VAL A 85 10.66 0.69 -12.18
C VAL A 85 11.27 0.86 -13.57
#